data_AF-A0A1V5NIF5-F1
#
_entry.id   AF-A0A1V5NIF5-F1
#
_cell.length_a   1.000
_cell.length_b   1.000
_cell.length_c   1.000
_cell.angle_alpha   90.00
_cell.angle_beta   90.00
_cell.angle_gamma   90.00
#
_symmetry.space_group_name_H-M   'P 1'
#
loop_
_entity.id
_entity.type
_entity.pdbx_description
1 polymer ?
#
loop_
_entity_poly.entity_id
_entity_poly.type
_entity_poly.pdbx_seq_one_letter_code
_entity_poly.pdbx_strand_id
1 'polypeptide(L)'
;MNYWNGGEYVGAGPSAVGTWAGVRRTKPSPLTQWLSGAPDAVETLSEVDRFHETVMLRLRLVRDGLDLEALARAFGKLPRGFEAAIDRQCEAGALIRKGNVVSLSRQGIALANRVIADLF
;
A
#
# COMPACT_ATOMS: atom_id res chain seq x y z
N MET A 1 13.95 -1.68 -3.70
CA MET A 1 13.07 -0.81 -2.89
C MET A 1 11.77 -1.59 -2.61
N ASN A 2 11.83 -2.62 -1.75
CA ASN A 2 10.74 -3.61 -1.65
C ASN A 2 9.48 -3.05 -1.02
N TYR A 3 9.62 -2.26 0.05
CA TYR A 3 8.48 -1.66 0.76
C TYR A 3 7.53 -0.92 -0.18
N TRP A 4 8.02 0.07 -0.93
CA TRP A 4 7.18 0.87 -1.84
C TRP A 4 6.53 0.08 -2.99
N ASN A 5 7.04 -1.12 -3.29
CA ASN A 5 6.46 -2.03 -4.28
C ASN A 5 5.50 -3.04 -3.65
N GLY A 6 5.16 -2.92 -2.36
CA GLY A 6 4.36 -3.92 -1.63
C GLY A 6 5.09 -5.24 -1.42
N GLY A 7 6.42 -5.27 -1.61
CA GLY A 7 7.24 -6.45 -1.43
C GLY A 7 7.65 -6.64 0.03
N GLU A 8 8.02 -7.88 0.36
CA GLU A 8 8.45 -8.26 1.70
C GLU A 8 9.79 -7.62 2.08
N TYR A 9 9.94 -7.34 3.36
CA TYR A 9 11.14 -6.72 3.93
C TYR A 9 11.26 -7.01 5.43
N VAL A 10 12.49 -7.06 5.92
CA VAL A 10 12.80 -7.27 7.33
C VAL A 10 13.21 -5.94 7.96
N GLY A 11 12.59 -5.63 9.10
CA GLY A 11 12.99 -4.51 9.96
C GLY A 11 13.94 -4.98 11.07
N ALA A 12 15.06 -4.29 11.25
CA ALA A 12 16.04 -4.57 12.29
C ALA A 12 16.33 -3.31 13.13
N GLY A 13 16.45 -3.49 14.44
CA GLY A 13 16.65 -2.41 15.41
C GLY A 13 15.38 -2.03 16.17
N PRO A 14 15.49 -1.19 17.22
CA PRO A 14 14.35 -0.73 18.01
C PRO A 14 13.36 0.04 17.14
N SER A 15 12.06 -0.14 17.38
CA SER A 15 10.95 0.41 16.58
C SER A 15 10.90 -0.02 15.10
N ALA A 16 11.80 -0.87 14.62
CA ALA A 16 11.77 -1.30 13.22
C ALA A 16 10.51 -2.12 12.92
N VAL A 17 9.96 -1.92 11.72
CA VAL A 17 8.83 -2.68 11.21
C VAL A 17 9.31 -3.54 10.04
N GLY A 18 8.88 -4.79 9.98
CA GLY A 18 9.08 -5.67 8.83
C GLY A 18 7.81 -6.44 8.51
N THR A 19 7.64 -6.80 7.24
CA THR A 19 6.51 -7.62 6.77
C THR A 19 7.07 -8.80 5.97
N TRP A 20 6.73 -10.01 6.42
CA TRP A 20 7.14 -11.26 5.77
C TRP A 20 6.05 -12.31 5.92
N ALA A 21 5.74 -13.02 4.83
CA ALA A 21 4.69 -14.04 4.73
C ALA A 21 3.32 -13.54 5.25
N GLY A 22 2.95 -12.30 4.91
CA GLY A 22 1.70 -11.69 5.35
C GLY A 22 1.64 -11.31 6.83
N VAL A 23 2.75 -11.40 7.56
CA VAL A 23 2.84 -11.04 8.98
C VAL A 23 3.73 -9.82 9.15
N ARG A 24 3.17 -8.76 9.73
CA ARG A 24 3.91 -7.57 10.14
C ARG A 24 4.41 -7.73 11.57
N ARG A 25 5.68 -7.44 11.78
CA ARG A 25 6.35 -7.43 13.08
C ARG A 25 6.91 -6.05 13.35
N THR A 26 6.58 -5.52 14.52
CA THR A 26 7.12 -4.25 15.02
C THR A 26 8.00 -4.54 16.22
N LYS A 27 9.28 -4.22 16.11
CA LYS A 27 10.25 -4.34 17.20
C LYS A 27 9.88 -3.40 18.37
N PRO A 28 10.11 -3.79 19.63
CA PRO A 28 9.88 -2.92 20.78
C PRO A 28 10.51 -1.54 20.59
N SER A 29 9.76 -0.48 20.92
CA SER A 29 10.23 0.89 20.72
C SER A 29 11.30 1.32 21.73
N PRO A 30 11.14 1.10 23.05
CA PRO A 30 12.19 1.42 24.00
C PRO A 30 13.43 0.55 23.75
N LEU A 31 14.59 1.19 23.61
CA LEU A 31 15.86 0.49 23.40
C LEU A 31 16.13 -0.57 24.46
N THR A 32 15.79 -0.27 25.73
CA THR A 32 15.94 -1.21 26.85
C THR A 32 15.10 -2.48 26.68
N GLN A 33 13.86 -2.36 26.20
CA GLN A 33 12.99 -3.51 25.92
C GLN A 33 13.49 -4.30 24.70
N TRP A 34 13.97 -3.61 23.66
CA TRP A 34 14.54 -4.27 22.49
C TRP A 34 15.80 -5.07 22.85
N LEU A 35 16.72 -4.47 23.62
CA LEU A 35 17.94 -5.12 24.12
C LEU A 35 17.65 -6.29 25.07
N SER A 36 16.55 -6.22 25.84
CA SER A 36 16.14 -7.32 26.72
C SER A 36 15.44 -8.47 25.97
N GLY A 37 15.29 -8.38 24.64
CA GLY A 37 14.61 -9.39 23.84
C GLY A 37 13.09 -9.42 24.07
N ALA A 38 12.48 -8.29 24.43
CA ALA A 38 11.02 -8.21 24.52
C ALA A 38 10.38 -8.61 23.18
N PRO A 39 9.21 -9.27 23.21
CA PRO A 39 8.59 -9.79 22.00
C PRO A 39 8.17 -8.65 21.05
N ASP A 40 8.25 -8.93 19.76
CA ASP A 40 7.69 -8.07 18.72
C ASP A 40 6.16 -7.98 18.88
N ALA A 41 5.58 -6.83 18.55
CA ALA A 41 4.15 -6.77 18.25
C ALA A 41 3.91 -7.45 16.88
N VAL A 42 2.92 -8.33 16.81
CA VAL A 42 2.62 -9.14 15.63
C VAL A 42 1.22 -8.79 15.11
N GLU A 43 1.14 -8.48 13.81
CA GLU A 43 -0.10 -8.22 13.08
C GLU A 43 -0.16 -9.17 11.88
N THR A 44 -1.28 -9.88 11.70
CA THR A 44 -1.52 -10.68 10.49
C THR A 44 -2.32 -9.84 9.51
N LEU A 45 -1.76 -9.59 8.33
CA LEU A 45 -2.40 -8.75 7.33
C LEU A 45 -3.46 -9.55 6.58
N SER A 46 -4.70 -9.08 6.65
CA SER A 46 -5.77 -9.64 5.83
C SER A 46 -5.51 -9.38 4.34
N GLU A 47 -6.21 -10.09 3.48
CA GLU A 47 -6.15 -9.84 2.04
C GLU A 47 -6.58 -8.40 1.69
N VAL A 48 -7.57 -7.86 2.42
CA VAL A 48 -8.03 -6.47 2.29
C VAL A 48 -6.94 -5.49 2.71
N ASP A 49 -6.24 -5.73 3.81
CA ASP A 49 -5.15 -4.86 4.25
C ASP A 49 -4.03 -4.81 3.21
N ARG A 50 -3.63 -5.98 2.68
CA ARG A 50 -2.61 -6.09 1.63
C ARG A 50 -3.06 -5.40 0.33
N PHE A 51 -4.34 -5.51 -0.02
CA PHE A 51 -4.90 -4.83 -1.18
C PHE A 51 -4.84 -3.31 -1.01
N HIS A 52 -5.37 -2.79 0.11
CA HIS A 52 -5.34 -1.36 0.41
C HIS A 52 -3.92 -0.81 0.44
N GLU A 53 -2.99 -1.53 1.07
CA GLU A 53 -1.58 -1.14 1.13
C GLU A 53 -0.92 -1.11 -0.24
N THR A 54 -1.20 -2.10 -1.10
CA THR A 54 -0.68 -2.13 -2.47
C THR A 54 -1.16 -0.93 -3.27
N VAL A 55 -2.47 -0.65 -3.26
CA VAL A 55 -3.06 0.52 -3.95
C VAL A 55 -2.43 1.81 -3.44
N MET A 56 -2.36 1.97 -2.12
CA MET A 56 -1.85 3.15 -1.43
C MET A 56 -0.36 3.42 -1.70
N LEU A 57 0.48 2.39 -1.74
CA LEU A 57 1.91 2.53 -2.02
C LEU A 57 2.18 2.75 -3.52
N ARG A 58 1.55 1.97 -4.39
CA ARG A 58 1.76 2.05 -5.85
C ARG A 58 1.32 3.39 -6.43
N LEU A 59 0.21 3.97 -5.94
CA LEU A 59 -0.23 5.30 -6.38
C LEU A 59 0.73 6.42 -5.98
N ARG A 60 1.52 6.25 -4.90
CA ARG A 60 2.57 7.22 -4.52
C ARG A 60 3.82 7.12 -5.38
N LEU A 61 4.06 5.98 -6.03
CA LEU A 61 5.08 5.84 -7.07
C LEU A 61 4.54 6.36 -8.41
N VAL A 62 4.31 7.67 -8.52
CA VAL A 62 3.59 8.30 -9.65
C VAL A 62 4.15 7.92 -11.03
N ARG A 63 5.46 7.71 -11.13
CA ARG A 63 6.11 7.29 -12.39
C ARG A 63 5.71 5.87 -12.81
N ASP A 64 5.61 4.96 -11.84
CA ASP A 64 5.32 3.54 -12.06
C ASP A 64 3.81 3.26 -12.06
N GLY A 65 3.07 3.95 -11.19
CA GLY A 65 1.63 3.82 -11.02
C GLY A 65 1.17 2.46 -10.48
N LEU A 66 -0.15 2.33 -10.41
CA LEU A 66 -0.85 1.10 -10.09
C LEU A 66 -1.29 0.42 -11.40
N ASP A 67 -0.72 -0.75 -11.67
CA ASP A 67 -1.16 -1.62 -12.77
C ASP A 67 -2.39 -2.42 -12.30
N LEU A 68 -3.54 -2.15 -12.90
CA LEU A 68 -4.82 -2.74 -12.53
C LEU A 68 -4.90 -4.24 -12.85
N GLU A 69 -4.24 -4.71 -13.91
CA GLU A 69 -4.20 -6.14 -14.22
C GLU A 69 -3.29 -6.89 -13.28
N ALA A 70 -2.12 -6.32 -12.95
CA ALA A 70 -1.23 -6.91 -11.95
C ALA A 70 -1.92 -7.00 -10.58
N LEU A 71 -2.69 -5.98 -10.21
CA LEU A 71 -3.50 -5.97 -9.00
C LEU A 71 -4.56 -7.09 -9.02
N ALA A 72 -5.31 -7.23 -10.13
CA ALA A 72 -6.30 -8.29 -10.28
C ALA A 72 -5.67 -9.69 -10.28
N ARG A 73 -4.47 -9.87 -10.85
CA ARG A 73 -3.74 -11.15 -10.77
C ARG A 73 -3.30 -11.48 -9.34
N ALA A 74 -2.92 -10.49 -8.55
CA ALA A 74 -2.45 -10.68 -7.19
C ALA A 74 -3.58 -10.95 -6.17
N PHE A 75 -4.74 -10.32 -6.34
CA PHE A 75 -5.86 -10.36 -5.39
C PHE A 75 -7.12 -11.04 -5.94
N GLY A 76 -7.11 -11.47 -7.21
CA GLY A 76 -8.28 -12.02 -7.86
C GLY A 76 -9.36 -10.96 -8.13
N LYS A 77 -10.58 -11.22 -7.66
CA LYS A 77 -11.71 -10.32 -7.88
C LYS A 77 -11.54 -9.05 -7.04
N LEU A 78 -11.44 -7.91 -7.72
CA LEU A 78 -11.31 -6.60 -7.07
C LEU A 78 -12.58 -6.25 -6.25
N PRO A 79 -12.45 -5.43 -5.19
CA PRO A 79 -13.59 -4.97 -4.40
C PRO A 79 -14.67 -4.33 -5.26
N ARG A 80 -15.94 -4.53 -4.88
CA ARG A 80 -17.08 -4.00 -5.63
C ARG A 80 -17.00 -2.47 -5.68
N GLY A 81 -17.04 -1.92 -6.89
CA GLY A 81 -17.03 -0.47 -7.10
C GLY A 81 -15.63 0.16 -7.14
N PHE A 82 -14.56 -0.62 -6.94
CA PHE A 82 -13.18 -0.14 -7.04
C PHE A 82 -12.89 0.46 -8.42
N GLU A 83 -13.22 -0.25 -9.51
CA GLU A 83 -13.02 0.26 -10.87
C GLU A 83 -13.82 1.53 -11.14
N ALA A 84 -15.08 1.59 -10.70
CA ALA A 84 -15.90 2.78 -10.81
C ALA A 84 -15.33 3.96 -9.98
N ALA A 85 -14.68 3.69 -8.85
CA ALA A 85 -14.01 4.72 -8.05
C ALA A 85 -12.77 5.27 -8.78
N ILE A 86 -11.98 4.40 -9.40
CA ILE A 86 -10.86 4.81 -10.27
C ILE A 86 -11.37 5.71 -11.41
N ASP A 87 -12.44 5.31 -12.09
CA ASP A 87 -12.99 6.07 -13.22
C ASP A 87 -13.49 7.44 -12.78
N ARG A 88 -14.21 7.54 -11.65
CA ARG A 88 -14.61 8.83 -11.07
C ARG A 88 -13.42 9.73 -10.73
N GLN A 89 -12.34 9.16 -10.18
CA GLN A 89 -11.13 9.93 -9.86
C GLN A 89 -10.37 10.35 -11.12
N CYS A 90 -10.44 9.58 -12.22
CA CYS A 90 -9.94 9.98 -13.52
C CYS A 90 -10.77 11.12 -14.12
N GLU A 91 -12.10 11.04 -14.07
CA GLU A 91 -13.00 12.10 -14.53
C GLU A 91 -12.82 13.41 -13.74
N ALA A 92 -12.60 13.30 -12.43
CA ALA A 92 -12.26 14.43 -11.57
C ALA A 92 -10.83 14.98 -11.80
N GLY A 93 -10.02 14.31 -12.64
CA GLY A 93 -8.65 14.68 -12.95
C GLY A 93 -7.64 14.42 -11.83
N ALA A 94 -8.03 13.71 -10.77
CA ALA A 94 -7.15 13.34 -9.67
C ALA A 94 -6.23 12.17 -10.04
N LEU A 95 -6.71 11.24 -10.86
CA LEU A 95 -5.93 10.16 -11.47
C LEU A 95 -5.77 10.37 -12.97
N ILE A 96 -4.68 9.85 -13.53
CA ILE A 96 -4.45 9.74 -14.97
C ILE A 96 -4.33 8.25 -15.29
N ARG A 97 -5.05 7.79 -16.31
CA ARG A 97 -4.98 6.43 -16.83
C ARG A 97 -4.17 6.38 -18.12
N LYS A 98 -3.23 5.43 -18.21
CA LYS A 98 -2.44 5.12 -19.41
C LYS A 98 -2.48 3.61 -19.64
N GLY A 99 -3.40 3.16 -20.50
CA GLY A 99 -3.70 1.74 -20.63
C GLY A 99 -4.19 1.17 -19.30
N ASN A 100 -3.51 0.14 -18.79
CA ASN A 100 -3.85 -0.53 -17.53
C ASN A 100 -3.24 0.11 -16.29
N VAL A 101 -2.39 1.12 -16.46
CA VAL A 101 -1.72 1.79 -15.35
C VAL A 101 -2.45 3.09 -15.00
N VAL A 102 -2.74 3.27 -13.71
CA VAL A 102 -3.28 4.52 -13.16
C VAL A 102 -2.28 5.14 -12.19
N SER A 103 -2.15 6.47 -12.24
CA SER A 103 -1.23 7.22 -11.38
C SER A 103 -1.86 8.53 -10.93
N LEU A 104 -1.44 9.07 -9.80
CA LEU A 104 -1.85 10.42 -9.38
C LEU A 104 -1.46 11.45 -10.45
N SER A 105 -2.38 12.35 -10.75
CA SER A 105 -2.07 13.55 -11.54
C SER A 105 -1.29 14.56 -10.69
N ARG A 106 -0.83 15.66 -11.31
CA ARG A 106 -0.18 16.75 -10.56
C ARG A 106 -1.08 17.32 -9.45
N GLN A 107 -2.39 17.45 -9.70
CA GLN A 107 -3.35 17.89 -8.68
C GLN A 107 -3.69 16.77 -7.69
N GLY A 108 -3.76 15.52 -8.16
CA GLY A 108 -3.99 14.35 -7.32
C GLY A 108 -2.92 14.15 -6.25
N ILE A 109 -1.65 14.46 -6.56
CA ILE A 109 -0.55 14.38 -5.58
C ILE A 109 -0.81 15.23 -4.34
N ALA A 110 -1.34 16.46 -4.51
CA ALA A 110 -1.64 17.35 -3.38
C ALA A 110 -2.77 16.81 -2.48
N LEU A 111 -3.60 15.90 -3.00
CA LEU A 111 -4.73 15.30 -2.31
C LEU A 111 -4.60 13.78 -2.17
N ALA A 112 -3.37 13.24 -2.26
CA ALA A 112 -3.12 11.80 -2.42
C ALA A 112 -3.86 10.94 -1.38
N ASN A 113 -3.81 11.31 -0.10
CA ASN A 113 -4.48 10.55 0.95
C ASN A 113 -6.00 10.50 0.76
N ARG A 114 -6.62 11.60 0.33
CA ARG A 114 -8.06 11.67 0.06
C ARG A 114 -8.42 10.84 -1.17
N VAL A 115 -7.67 11.00 -2.26
CA VAL A 115 -7.88 10.24 -3.50
C VAL A 115 -7.79 8.74 -3.23
N ILE A 116 -6.79 8.30 -2.45
CA ILE A 116 -6.61 6.90 -2.07
C ILE A 116 -7.75 6.42 -1.17
N ALA A 117 -8.17 7.22 -0.18
CA ALA A 117 -9.26 6.85 0.72
C ALA A 117 -10.59 6.67 -0.02
N ASP A 118 -10.85 7.45 -1.07
CA ASP A 118 -12.06 7.33 -1.90
C ASP A 118 -12.10 6.05 -2.76
N LEU A 119 -11.03 5.23 -2.76
CA LEU A 119 -10.95 3.95 -3.47
C LEU A 119 -11.34 2.74 -2.60
N PHE A 120 -11.61 2.94 -1.31
CA PHE A 120 -11.88 1.88 -0.33
C PHE A 120 -13.34 1.87 0.13
#